data_AF-A0A8S1DYW4-F1
#
_entry.id   AF-A0A8S1DYW4-F1
#
_cell.length_a   1.000
_cell.length_b   1.000
_cell.length_c   1.000
_cell.angle_alpha   90.00
_cell.angle_beta   90.00
_cell.angle_gamma   90.00
#
_symmetry.space_group_name_H-M   'P 1'
#
loop_
_entity.id
_entity.type
_entity.pdbx_description
1 polymer ?
#
loop_
_entity_poly.entity_id
_entity_poly.type
_entity_poly.pdbx_seq_one_letter_code
_entity_poly.pdbx_strand_id
1 'polypeptide(L)'
;MMNMFNLATKNTAWHRKISIVLLSRRNGADRKFSTSKSAAIFDRFKSKPSNPKDFGKYSIVKPGNVSPQLIVPDHILKPPYAETAKPPYPPKEIEIHDDDSILSIYSACKLAKRVLHWIGTKLEVGMTTDEIDKLVHNKILANNAYPSPLNYLGFPKSVCTSINNVACHGIPDDRPLEDGDIINIDITVYFDGHHGDCSETFLIGNVDEKGRELVAIARKCLDEAIAGCANYETFSNIGNIIENIAKMNGYDVVPAFAGHGIGKYFHGPPDILHCREIFPVEMQSSLLS
;
A
#
# COMPACT_ATOMS: atom_id res chain seq x y z
N MET A 1 9.65 -28.33 -7.71
CA MET A 1 8.78 -27.14 -7.87
C MET A 1 8.43 -26.65 -6.46
N MET A 2 9.26 -25.78 -5.89
CA MET A 2 9.08 -25.29 -4.52
C MET A 2 8.06 -24.15 -4.54
N ASN A 3 7.05 -24.27 -3.68
CA ASN A 3 5.87 -23.43 -3.60
C ASN A 3 6.25 -21.96 -3.28
N MET A 4 6.37 -21.10 -4.29
CA MET A 4 6.68 -19.66 -4.14
C MET A 4 5.67 -18.90 -3.27
N PHE A 5 4.44 -19.42 -3.15
CA PHE A 5 3.39 -18.85 -2.29
C PHE A 5 3.75 -18.85 -0.78
N ASN A 6 4.63 -19.75 -0.35
CA ASN A 6 5.01 -19.89 1.07
C ASN A 6 6.17 -18.97 1.51
N LEU A 7 6.84 -18.28 0.59
CA LEU A 7 7.89 -17.31 0.95
C LEU A 7 7.33 -15.94 1.33
N ALA A 8 6.21 -15.52 0.72
CA ALA A 8 5.58 -14.23 1.00
C ALA A 8 5.00 -14.11 2.43
N THR A 9 4.58 -15.23 3.02
CA THR A 9 3.91 -15.26 4.34
C THR A 9 4.82 -15.44 5.54
N LYS A 10 6.12 -15.72 5.32
CA LYS A 10 7.08 -16.02 6.41
C LYS A 10 8.12 -14.93 6.68
N ASN A 11 8.19 -13.90 5.84
CA ASN A 11 9.10 -12.77 6.04
C ASN A 11 8.32 -11.54 6.51
N THR A 12 8.55 -11.10 7.75
CA THR A 12 7.92 -9.90 8.34
C THR A 12 8.29 -8.62 7.58
N ALA A 13 9.41 -8.61 6.86
CA ALA A 13 9.83 -7.50 6.01
C ALA A 13 8.90 -7.22 4.80
N TRP A 14 8.08 -8.19 4.39
CA TRP A 14 7.06 -8.04 3.33
C TRP A 14 5.72 -7.51 3.83
N HIS A 15 5.60 -7.18 5.11
CA HIS A 15 4.33 -6.74 5.69
C HIS A 15 4.28 -5.22 5.88
N ARG A 16 5.13 -4.49 5.15
CA ARG A 16 5.34 -3.04 5.30
C ARG A 16 4.91 -2.31 4.02
N LYS A 17 4.09 -1.25 4.10
CA LYS A 17 3.42 -0.52 3.00
C LYS A 17 3.03 0.92 3.38
N ILE A 18 3.10 1.82 2.41
CA ILE A 18 2.56 3.19 2.49
C ILE A 18 1.04 3.25 2.22
N SER A 19 0.45 2.22 1.58
CA SER A 19 -0.98 2.18 1.25
C SER A 19 -1.84 1.59 2.39
N ILE A 20 -2.92 2.30 2.73
CA ILE A 20 -3.97 1.79 3.62
C ILE A 20 -4.82 0.77 2.86
N VAL A 21 -4.86 -0.46 3.36
CA VAL A 21 -5.72 -1.52 2.81
C VAL A 21 -6.95 -1.68 3.67
N LEU A 22 -8.12 -1.44 3.08
CA LEU A 22 -9.42 -1.61 3.70
C LEU A 22 -10.14 -2.84 3.14
N LEU A 23 -10.95 -3.49 3.97
CA LEU A 23 -11.86 -4.57 3.58
C LEU A 23 -13.27 -4.22 4.06
N SER A 24 -14.32 -4.60 3.34
CA SER A 24 -15.69 -4.37 3.83
C SER A 24 -16.01 -5.31 5.00
N ARG A 25 -16.71 -4.77 6.01
CA ARG A 25 -16.89 -5.40 7.32
C ARG A 25 -17.84 -6.59 7.28
N ARG A 26 -17.48 -7.66 8.00
CA ARG A 26 -18.42 -8.75 8.34
C ARG A 26 -19.32 -8.27 9.48
N ASN A 27 -20.64 -8.34 9.32
CA ASN A 27 -21.57 -8.23 10.45
C ASN A 27 -21.36 -9.42 11.41
N GLY A 28 -20.48 -9.26 12.38
CA GLY A 28 -20.35 -10.08 13.57
C GLY A 28 -21.06 -9.37 14.72
N ALA A 29 -22.00 -10.06 15.37
CA ALA A 29 -22.78 -9.51 16.47
C ALA A 29 -21.92 -9.37 17.73
N ASP A 30 -21.40 -8.17 17.99
CA ASP A 30 -20.97 -7.80 19.34
C ASP A 30 -22.12 -7.11 20.07
N ARG A 31 -22.96 -7.93 20.71
CA ARG A 31 -23.84 -7.45 21.78
C ARG A 31 -23.02 -7.36 23.06
N LYS A 32 -22.86 -6.13 23.57
CA LYS A 32 -23.38 -5.65 24.87
C LYS A 32 -22.58 -4.41 25.30
N PHE A 33 -23.25 -3.28 25.40
CA PHE A 33 -23.21 -2.47 26.62
C PHE A 33 -24.60 -1.88 26.83
N SER A 34 -25.21 -2.26 27.95
CA SER A 34 -26.46 -1.73 28.45
C SER A 34 -26.11 -0.71 29.52
N THR A 35 -26.64 0.50 29.41
CA THR A 35 -27.25 1.23 30.54
C THR A 35 -28.11 2.40 30.03
N SER A 36 -29.42 2.14 30.05
CA SER A 36 -30.53 3.01 30.43
C SER A 36 -30.69 4.45 29.93
N LYS A 37 -31.87 4.63 29.31
CA LYS A 37 -32.83 5.75 29.39
C LYS A 37 -32.52 7.03 28.60
N SER A 38 -33.12 7.12 27.41
CA SER A 38 -34.11 8.18 27.09
C SER A 38 -34.89 7.75 25.84
N ALA A 39 -36.16 7.42 26.04
CA ALA A 39 -37.10 7.05 24.99
C ALA A 39 -37.87 8.30 24.56
N ALA A 40 -37.48 8.89 23.43
CA ALA A 40 -38.27 9.71 22.52
C ALA A 40 -37.35 10.14 21.38
N ILE A 41 -37.82 10.15 20.13
CA ILE A 41 -37.09 10.45 18.86
C ILE A 41 -36.56 9.21 18.09
N PHE A 42 -37.18 8.03 18.23
CA PHE A 42 -36.86 6.87 17.37
C PHE A 42 -38.11 6.36 16.65
N ASP A 43 -38.55 7.08 15.62
CA ASP A 43 -39.51 6.53 14.66
C ASP A 43 -39.31 7.02 13.21
N ARG A 44 -38.08 7.37 12.82
CA ARG A 44 -37.77 7.79 11.44
C ARG A 44 -36.68 7.01 10.70
N PHE A 45 -36.15 5.94 11.26
CA PHE A 45 -35.30 5.01 10.53
C PHE A 45 -35.63 3.57 10.91
N LYS A 46 -36.67 3.02 10.27
CA LYS A 46 -36.77 1.57 10.09
C LYS A 46 -35.64 1.17 9.13
N SER A 47 -34.43 1.03 9.65
CA SER A 47 -33.31 0.46 8.91
C SER A 47 -33.72 -0.97 8.54
N LYS A 48 -33.91 -1.22 7.23
CA LYS A 48 -34.09 -2.57 6.70
C LYS A 48 -32.95 -3.46 7.22
N PRO A 49 -33.22 -4.74 7.53
CA PRO A 49 -32.16 -5.68 7.87
C PRO A 49 -31.15 -5.70 6.72
N SER A 50 -29.89 -5.41 7.01
CA SER A 50 -28.79 -5.37 6.04
C SER A 50 -28.70 -6.72 5.32
N ASN A 51 -28.81 -6.69 3.99
CA ASN A 51 -28.66 -7.83 3.09
C ASN A 51 -27.30 -8.54 3.30
N PRO A 52 -27.17 -9.84 2.96
CA PRO A 52 -25.90 -10.55 3.00
C PRO A 52 -24.85 -9.81 2.15
N LYS A 53 -23.71 -9.49 2.79
CA LYS A 53 -22.44 -8.94 2.28
C LYS A 53 -22.43 -8.62 0.78
N ASP A 54 -22.82 -7.41 0.44
CA ASP A 54 -22.64 -6.85 -0.89
C ASP A 54 -21.28 -6.15 -0.97
N PHE A 55 -20.33 -6.77 -1.68
CA PHE A 55 -18.98 -6.24 -1.91
C PHE A 55 -18.87 -5.48 -3.23
N GLY A 56 -19.99 -5.25 -3.92
CA GLY A 56 -19.99 -4.74 -5.29
C GLY A 56 -19.67 -5.81 -6.33
N LYS A 57 -19.53 -5.37 -7.58
CA LYS A 57 -19.17 -6.18 -8.75
C LYS A 57 -17.66 -6.17 -8.92
N TYR A 58 -17.05 -7.35 -8.86
CA TYR A 58 -15.63 -7.53 -9.13
C TYR A 58 -15.35 -8.96 -9.56
N SER A 59 -14.28 -9.15 -10.32
CA SER A 59 -13.74 -10.47 -10.63
C SER A 59 -12.75 -10.91 -9.55
N ILE A 60 -12.89 -12.15 -9.07
CA ILE A 60 -11.92 -12.74 -8.15
C ILE A 60 -10.62 -13.00 -8.91
N VAL A 61 -9.57 -12.34 -8.48
CA VAL A 61 -8.24 -12.43 -9.04
C VAL A 61 -7.55 -13.70 -8.54
N LYS A 62 -6.93 -14.42 -9.47
CA LYS A 62 -6.05 -15.57 -9.23
C LYS A 62 -4.72 -15.30 -9.94
N PRO A 63 -3.59 -15.87 -9.46
CA PRO A 63 -2.31 -15.72 -10.14
C PRO A 63 -2.36 -16.25 -11.58
N GLY A 64 -1.87 -15.44 -12.52
CA GLY A 64 -1.60 -15.79 -13.90
C GLY A 64 -0.16 -16.28 -14.12
N ASN A 65 0.28 -16.27 -15.38
CA ASN A 65 1.66 -16.58 -15.74
C ASN A 65 2.55 -15.36 -15.57
N VAL A 66 3.67 -15.54 -14.85
CA VAL A 66 4.66 -14.49 -14.60
C VAL A 66 5.77 -14.58 -15.65
N SER A 67 5.97 -13.51 -16.42
CA SER A 67 7.08 -13.45 -17.40
C SER A 67 8.45 -13.35 -16.69
N PRO A 68 9.57 -13.68 -17.37
CA PRO A 68 10.91 -13.58 -16.78
C PRO A 68 11.22 -12.18 -16.20
N GLN A 69 12.13 -12.15 -15.24
CA GLN A 69 12.60 -10.91 -14.64
C GLN A 69 13.25 -9.98 -15.68
N LEU A 70 12.94 -8.69 -15.61
CA LEU A 70 13.53 -7.67 -16.49
C LEU A 70 14.96 -7.31 -16.07
N ILE A 71 15.78 -6.91 -17.05
CA ILE A 71 17.21 -6.64 -16.88
C ILE A 71 17.43 -5.16 -16.54
N VAL A 72 18.22 -4.89 -15.51
CA VAL A 72 18.68 -3.55 -15.16
C VAL A 72 20.10 -3.33 -15.70
N PRO A 73 20.36 -2.30 -16.52
CA PRO A 73 21.70 -1.99 -17.03
C PRO A 73 22.75 -1.74 -15.94
N ASP A 74 24.02 -1.96 -16.26
CA ASP A 74 25.13 -1.83 -15.30
C ASP A 74 25.36 -0.41 -14.79
N HIS A 75 25.07 0.61 -15.60
CA HIS A 75 25.25 2.01 -15.24
C HIS A 75 24.24 2.52 -14.18
N ILE A 76 23.16 1.78 -13.95
CA ILE A 76 22.16 2.13 -12.93
C ILE A 76 22.73 1.74 -11.56
N LEU A 77 22.74 2.70 -10.63
CA LEU A 77 23.09 2.46 -9.23
C LEU A 77 22.10 1.48 -8.61
N LYS A 78 22.60 0.35 -8.12
CA LYS A 78 21.79 -0.75 -7.57
C LYS A 78 21.80 -0.74 -6.04
N PRO A 79 20.67 -1.06 -5.37
CA PRO A 79 20.68 -1.26 -3.93
C PRO A 79 21.43 -2.55 -3.54
N PRO A 80 21.87 -2.70 -2.27
CA PRO A 80 22.72 -3.83 -1.84
C PRO A 80 22.14 -5.23 -2.04
N TYR A 81 20.82 -5.35 -2.24
CA TYR A 81 20.12 -6.62 -2.44
C TYR A 81 19.87 -7.00 -3.89
N ALA A 82 20.16 -6.12 -4.86
CA ALA A 82 19.76 -6.29 -6.24
C ALA A 82 20.29 -7.61 -6.87
N GLU A 83 21.46 -8.07 -6.43
CA GLU A 83 22.07 -9.33 -6.91
C GLU A 83 21.76 -10.52 -5.99
N THR A 84 21.69 -10.29 -4.68
CA THR A 84 21.68 -11.37 -3.68
C THR A 84 20.29 -11.75 -3.20
N ALA A 85 19.28 -10.95 -3.54
CA ALA A 85 17.93 -10.99 -2.98
C ALA A 85 17.87 -10.82 -1.45
N LYS A 86 18.95 -10.34 -0.82
CA LYS A 86 19.07 -10.22 0.64
C LYS A 86 19.29 -8.77 1.03
N PRO A 87 18.24 -8.06 1.51
CA PRO A 87 18.42 -6.71 2.03
C PRO A 87 19.32 -6.72 3.26
N PRO A 88 20.09 -5.63 3.48
CA PRO A 88 20.81 -5.46 4.73
C PRO A 88 19.82 -5.40 5.89
N TYR A 89 20.29 -5.72 7.09
CA TYR A 89 19.49 -5.53 8.28
C TYR A 89 19.14 -4.04 8.42
N PRO A 90 17.86 -3.70 8.68
CA PRO A 90 17.48 -2.31 8.93
C PRO A 90 18.18 -1.79 10.19
N PRO A 91 18.26 -0.45 10.36
CA PRO A 91 18.76 0.12 11.60
C PRO A 91 17.91 -0.38 12.78
N LYS A 92 18.54 -0.47 13.96
CA LYS A 92 17.87 -0.92 15.19
C LYS A 92 16.95 0.15 15.77
N GLU A 93 17.31 1.40 15.56
CA GLU A 93 16.61 2.57 16.07
C GLU A 93 16.03 3.35 14.89
N ILE A 94 15.03 4.19 15.20
CA ILE A 94 14.45 5.08 14.22
C ILE A 94 15.53 6.09 13.77
N GLU A 95 15.75 6.20 12.46
CA GLU A 95 16.74 7.13 11.91
C GLU A 95 16.20 8.57 11.95
N ILE A 96 17.03 9.50 12.44
CA ILE A 96 16.83 10.94 12.27
C ILE A 96 17.71 11.37 11.10
N HIS A 97 17.09 11.78 9.99
CA HIS A 97 17.83 12.11 8.77
C HIS A 97 18.47 13.50 8.85
N ASP A 98 19.70 13.61 8.32
CA ASP A 98 20.36 14.89 8.07
C ASP A 98 19.79 15.57 6.80
N ASP A 99 20.15 16.83 6.58
CA ASP A 99 19.62 17.64 5.48
C ASP A 99 19.89 17.01 4.11
N ASP A 100 21.07 16.41 3.91
CA ASP A 100 21.44 15.75 2.65
C ASP A 100 20.60 14.50 2.39
N SER A 101 20.36 13.69 3.43
CA SER A 101 19.50 12.50 3.36
C SER A 101 18.05 12.91 3.07
N ILE A 102 17.55 13.97 3.71
CA ILE A 102 16.20 14.51 3.45
C ILE A 102 16.06 14.94 1.99
N LEU A 103 17.03 15.67 1.43
CA LEU A 103 17.01 16.10 0.03
C LEU A 103 17.06 14.92 -0.95
N SER A 104 17.82 13.89 -0.61
CA SER A 104 17.94 12.67 -1.42
C SER A 104 16.63 11.87 -1.42
N ILE A 105 16.03 11.66 -0.24
CA ILE A 105 14.73 10.99 -0.10
C ILE A 105 13.64 11.79 -0.81
N TYR A 106 13.62 13.12 -0.66
CA TYR A 106 12.68 13.98 -1.38
C TYR A 106 12.78 13.79 -2.89
N SER A 107 14.00 13.71 -3.44
CA SER A 107 14.25 13.50 -4.87
C SER A 107 13.76 12.12 -5.33
N ALA A 108 14.00 11.07 -4.55
CA ALA A 108 13.51 9.72 -4.81
C ALA A 108 11.97 9.66 -4.77
N CYS A 109 11.33 10.22 -3.74
CA CYS A 109 9.87 10.29 -3.61
C CYS A 109 9.22 11.08 -4.74
N LYS A 110 9.83 12.21 -5.13
CA LYS A 110 9.37 13.02 -6.28
C LYS A 110 9.43 12.22 -7.58
N LEU A 111 10.48 11.42 -7.79
CA LEU A 111 10.56 10.52 -8.92
C LEU A 111 9.48 9.43 -8.85
N ALA A 112 9.33 8.73 -7.72
CA ALA A 112 8.31 7.70 -7.53
C ALA A 112 6.90 8.23 -7.86
N LYS A 113 6.52 9.39 -7.29
CA LYS A 113 5.21 10.01 -7.56
C LYS A 113 5.03 10.40 -9.02
N ARG A 114 6.09 10.87 -9.68
CA ARG A 114 6.07 11.19 -11.12
C ARG A 114 5.84 9.94 -11.97
N VAL A 115 6.46 8.80 -11.64
CA VAL A 115 6.22 7.53 -12.33
C VAL A 115 4.79 7.05 -12.06
N LEU A 116 4.31 7.11 -10.82
CA LEU A 116 2.95 6.73 -10.43
C LEU A 116 1.87 7.53 -11.16
N HIS A 117 2.01 8.86 -11.21
CA HIS A 117 1.09 9.70 -11.96
C HIS A 117 1.13 9.34 -13.45
N TRP A 118 2.33 9.21 -14.02
CA TRP A 118 2.50 8.88 -15.43
C TRP A 118 1.86 7.54 -15.81
N ILE A 119 2.07 6.47 -15.03
CA ILE A 119 1.47 5.17 -15.34
C ILE A 119 -0.05 5.20 -15.17
N GLY A 120 -0.56 5.96 -14.18
CA GLY A 120 -2.00 6.17 -13.99
C GLY A 120 -2.71 6.74 -15.23
N THR A 121 -2.02 7.54 -16.06
CA THR A 121 -2.59 8.06 -17.33
C THR A 121 -2.64 7.05 -18.48
N LYS A 122 -2.10 5.85 -18.28
CA LYS A 122 -1.97 4.82 -19.32
C LYS A 122 -2.84 3.59 -19.08
N LEU A 123 -3.43 3.46 -17.89
CA LEU A 123 -4.21 2.29 -17.52
C LEU A 123 -5.48 2.23 -18.36
N GLU A 124 -5.70 1.10 -19.01
CA GLU A 124 -6.87 0.85 -19.85
C GLU A 124 -7.34 -0.60 -19.74
N VAL A 125 -8.62 -0.83 -20.05
CA VAL A 125 -9.19 -2.18 -20.12
C VAL A 125 -8.42 -3.00 -21.15
N GLY A 126 -8.07 -4.24 -20.79
CA GLY A 126 -7.34 -5.17 -21.64
C GLY A 126 -5.82 -5.15 -21.43
N MET A 127 -5.25 -4.10 -20.85
CA MET A 127 -3.81 -4.07 -20.53
C MET A 127 -3.48 -5.09 -19.44
N THR A 128 -2.41 -5.87 -19.61
CA THR A 128 -1.95 -6.83 -18.61
C THR A 128 -1.12 -6.15 -17.52
N THR A 129 -1.09 -6.75 -16.32
CA THR A 129 -0.22 -6.23 -15.26
C THR A 129 1.28 -6.36 -15.60
N ASP A 130 1.67 -7.38 -16.38
CA ASP A 130 3.03 -7.51 -16.92
C ASP A 130 3.40 -6.40 -17.93
N GLU A 131 2.44 -5.90 -18.72
CA GLU A 131 2.67 -4.71 -19.57
C GLU A 131 2.87 -3.44 -18.73
N ILE A 132 2.09 -3.29 -17.64
CA ILE A 132 2.25 -2.19 -16.68
C ILE A 132 3.64 -2.26 -16.05
N ASP A 133 4.10 -3.43 -15.61
CA ASP A 133 5.44 -3.64 -15.06
C ASP A 133 6.54 -3.21 -16.04
N LYS A 134 6.46 -3.64 -17.31
CA LYS A 134 7.43 -3.24 -18.35
C LYS A 134 7.47 -1.73 -18.55
N LEU A 135 6.31 -1.07 -18.58
CA LEU A 135 6.22 0.38 -18.71
C LEU A 135 6.85 1.10 -17.51
N VAL A 136 6.54 0.66 -16.29
CA VAL A 136 7.08 1.23 -15.04
C VAL A 136 8.59 1.00 -14.96
N HIS A 137 9.06 -0.22 -15.22
CA HIS A 137 10.47 -0.58 -15.26
C HIS A 137 11.26 0.35 -16.19
N ASN A 138 10.84 0.44 -17.46
CA ASN A 138 11.52 1.29 -18.45
C ASN A 138 11.48 2.77 -18.06
N LYS A 139 10.38 3.25 -17.47
CA LYS A 139 10.27 4.65 -17.02
C LYS A 139 11.23 4.96 -15.87
N ILE A 140 11.39 4.03 -14.93
CA ILE A 140 12.32 4.15 -13.80
C ILE A 140 13.77 4.17 -14.32
N LEU A 141 14.13 3.21 -15.19
CA LEU A 141 15.47 3.16 -15.80
C LEU A 141 15.80 4.42 -16.61
N ALA A 142 14.84 4.94 -17.37
CA ALA A 142 15.01 6.18 -18.14
C ALA A 142 15.26 7.43 -17.26
N ASN A 143 15.07 7.33 -15.94
CA ASN A 143 15.39 8.37 -14.97
C ASN A 143 16.64 8.02 -14.13
N ASN A 144 17.47 7.07 -14.58
CA ASN A 144 18.68 6.61 -13.90
C ASN A 144 18.42 6.08 -12.47
N ALA A 145 17.26 5.46 -12.26
CA ALA A 145 16.89 4.86 -10.99
C ALA A 145 16.72 3.35 -11.12
N TYR A 146 16.78 2.65 -9.99
CA TYR A 146 16.51 1.22 -9.88
C TYR A 146 15.09 0.99 -9.36
N PRO A 147 14.30 0.04 -9.92
CA PRO A 147 12.99 -0.31 -9.37
C PRO A 147 13.15 -1.14 -8.09
N SER A 148 12.99 -0.53 -6.92
CA SER A 148 13.33 -1.15 -5.63
C SER A 148 12.71 -2.53 -5.37
N PRO A 149 11.45 -2.84 -5.78
CA PRO A 149 10.87 -4.16 -5.58
C PRO A 149 11.64 -5.28 -6.30
N LEU A 150 12.33 -4.95 -7.40
CA LEU A 150 13.00 -5.95 -8.22
C LEU A 150 14.09 -6.66 -7.43
N ASN A 151 13.95 -7.99 -7.33
CA ASN A 151 14.77 -8.90 -6.56
C ASN A 151 14.84 -8.59 -5.04
N TYR A 152 14.09 -7.63 -4.50
CA TYR A 152 14.00 -7.46 -3.06
C TYR A 152 13.39 -8.73 -2.45
N LEU A 153 14.11 -9.44 -1.57
CA LEU A 153 13.65 -10.72 -1.00
C LEU A 153 13.15 -11.75 -2.03
N GLY A 154 13.66 -11.67 -3.27
CA GLY A 154 13.30 -12.56 -4.39
C GLY A 154 12.03 -12.19 -5.15
N PHE A 155 11.51 -10.97 -4.98
CA PHE A 155 10.35 -10.53 -5.76
C PHE A 155 10.69 -10.31 -7.24
N PRO A 156 9.89 -10.86 -8.17
CA PRO A 156 10.33 -11.04 -9.55
C PRO A 156 10.09 -9.83 -10.47
N LYS A 157 9.44 -8.77 -9.97
CA LYS A 157 8.93 -7.65 -10.78
C LYS A 157 9.35 -6.29 -10.22
N SER A 158 9.13 -5.25 -11.00
CA SER A 158 9.61 -3.89 -10.75
C SER A 158 8.60 -3.03 -10.00
N VAL A 159 7.34 -3.47 -9.95
CA VAL A 159 6.19 -2.80 -9.35
C VAL A 159 5.25 -3.85 -8.75
N CYS A 160 4.45 -3.49 -7.75
CA CYS A 160 3.32 -4.35 -7.34
C CYS A 160 2.02 -3.85 -7.99
N THR A 161 1.20 -4.79 -8.46
CA THR A 161 -0.11 -4.52 -9.08
C THR A 161 -1.18 -5.34 -8.36
N SER A 162 -1.95 -4.71 -7.49
CA SER A 162 -2.91 -5.39 -6.61
C SER A 162 -4.34 -5.09 -7.03
N ILE A 163 -4.98 -6.04 -7.70
CA ILE A 163 -6.32 -5.90 -8.27
C ILE A 163 -7.37 -6.46 -7.33
N ASN A 164 -8.48 -5.75 -7.15
CA ASN A 164 -9.69 -6.19 -6.42
C ASN A 164 -9.41 -6.84 -5.06
N ASN A 165 -9.54 -8.18 -4.95
CA ASN A 165 -9.36 -8.94 -3.71
C ASN A 165 -7.87 -9.18 -3.34
N VAL A 166 -6.93 -8.69 -4.13
CA VAL A 166 -5.51 -8.68 -3.79
C VAL A 166 -5.25 -7.45 -2.94
N ALA A 167 -5.03 -7.66 -1.64
CA ALA A 167 -4.76 -6.58 -0.69
C ALA A 167 -3.50 -5.77 -1.04
N CYS A 168 -2.48 -6.45 -1.54
CA CYS A 168 -1.10 -6.05 -1.35
C CYS A 168 -0.16 -6.99 -2.12
N HIS A 169 0.98 -6.48 -2.61
CA HIS A 169 2.07 -7.26 -3.23
C HIS A 169 1.64 -8.21 -4.35
N GLY A 170 0.61 -7.83 -5.12
CA GLY A 170 0.27 -8.53 -6.35
C GLY A 170 1.46 -8.52 -7.31
N ILE A 171 1.87 -9.71 -7.77
CA ILE A 171 2.95 -9.88 -8.74
C ILE A 171 2.37 -9.62 -10.13
N PRO A 172 2.92 -8.68 -10.91
CA PRO A 172 2.58 -8.52 -12.32
C PRO A 172 2.66 -9.83 -13.12
N ASP A 173 1.57 -10.16 -13.81
CA ASP A 173 1.35 -11.37 -14.59
C ASP A 173 0.55 -11.08 -15.89
N ASP A 174 0.19 -12.13 -16.61
CA ASP A 174 -0.55 -12.07 -17.87
C ASP A 174 -2.06 -11.77 -17.73
N ARG A 175 -2.57 -11.48 -16.52
CA ARG A 175 -3.98 -11.13 -16.35
C ARG A 175 -4.26 -9.75 -16.96
N PRO A 176 -5.20 -9.63 -17.92
CA PRO A 176 -5.66 -8.33 -18.41
C PRO A 176 -6.56 -7.63 -17.38
N LEU A 177 -6.50 -6.30 -17.35
CA LEU A 177 -7.45 -5.47 -16.62
C LEU A 177 -8.85 -5.60 -17.23
N GLU A 178 -9.85 -5.80 -16.39
CA GLU A 178 -11.26 -5.92 -16.80
C GLU A 178 -12.01 -4.60 -16.57
N ASP A 179 -13.08 -4.35 -17.34
CA ASP A 179 -13.98 -3.22 -17.11
C ASP A 179 -14.64 -3.36 -15.73
N GLY A 180 -14.44 -2.37 -14.86
CA GLY A 180 -14.93 -2.38 -13.48
C GLY A 180 -13.89 -2.78 -12.42
N ASP A 181 -12.66 -3.16 -12.81
CA ASP A 181 -11.59 -3.43 -11.86
C ASP A 181 -11.15 -2.17 -11.09
N ILE A 182 -10.74 -2.36 -9.84
CA ILE A 182 -9.86 -1.41 -9.14
C ILE A 182 -8.47 -2.01 -9.03
N ILE A 183 -7.43 -1.20 -9.25
CA ILE A 183 -6.03 -1.65 -9.19
C ILE A 183 -5.17 -0.70 -8.38
N ASN A 184 -4.51 -1.20 -7.35
CA ASN A 184 -3.43 -0.49 -6.68
C ASN A 184 -2.10 -0.71 -7.42
N ILE A 185 -1.42 0.38 -7.77
CA ILE A 185 -0.05 0.37 -8.29
C ILE A 185 0.87 0.88 -7.18
N ASP A 186 1.86 0.07 -6.80
CA ASP A 186 2.81 0.37 -5.73
C ASP A 186 4.23 0.54 -6.30
N ILE A 187 4.72 1.79 -6.28
CA ILE A 187 5.98 2.17 -6.91
C ILE A 187 6.97 2.63 -5.85
N THR A 188 8.06 1.89 -5.81
CA THR A 188 9.28 2.32 -5.12
C THR A 188 10.44 2.42 -6.09
N VAL A 189 11.19 3.51 -6.02
CA VAL A 189 12.45 3.71 -6.76
C VAL A 189 13.62 3.79 -5.80
N TYR A 190 14.80 3.36 -6.23
CA TYR A 190 16.07 3.62 -5.59
C TYR A 190 16.84 4.60 -6.48
N PHE A 191 17.03 5.81 -5.99
CA PHE A 191 17.59 6.94 -6.72
C PHE A 191 18.59 7.65 -5.82
N ASP A 192 19.81 7.83 -6.34
CA ASP A 192 20.90 8.49 -5.62
C ASP A 192 21.12 7.97 -4.19
N GLY A 193 21.16 6.64 -4.06
CA GLY A 193 21.43 5.98 -2.78
C GLY A 193 20.23 5.83 -1.84
N HIS A 194 19.06 6.36 -2.19
CA HIS A 194 17.88 6.40 -1.31
C HIS A 194 16.63 5.83 -1.99
N HIS A 195 15.75 5.24 -1.20
CA HIS A 195 14.45 4.77 -1.65
C HIS A 195 13.39 5.88 -1.54
N GLY A 196 12.47 5.91 -2.48
CA GLY A 196 11.24 6.70 -2.40
C GLY A 196 10.06 5.85 -2.83
N ASP A 197 9.00 5.86 -2.06
CA ASP A 197 7.88 4.93 -2.18
C ASP A 197 6.53 5.66 -2.19
N CYS A 198 5.59 5.20 -3.02
CA CYS A 198 4.20 5.66 -3.02
C CYS A 198 3.29 4.72 -3.82
N SER A 199 2.01 4.71 -3.48
CA SER A 199 0.99 3.93 -4.19
C SER A 199 -0.33 4.66 -4.33
N GLU A 200 -1.13 4.21 -5.29
CA GLU A 200 -2.47 4.74 -5.54
C GLU A 200 -3.35 3.66 -6.17
N THR A 201 -4.63 3.67 -5.80
CA THR A 201 -5.64 2.78 -6.38
C THR A 201 -6.39 3.52 -7.48
N PHE A 202 -6.35 2.96 -8.69
CA PHE A 202 -6.98 3.49 -9.89
C PHE A 202 -8.26 2.73 -10.22
N LEU A 203 -9.19 3.43 -10.86
CA LEU A 203 -10.46 2.90 -11.33
C LEU A 203 -10.33 2.54 -12.81
N ILE A 204 -10.65 1.31 -13.19
CA ILE A 204 -10.57 0.86 -14.58
C ILE A 204 -11.98 0.82 -15.18
N GLY A 205 -12.21 1.67 -16.18
CA GLY A 205 -13.50 1.75 -16.88
C GLY A 205 -14.68 2.07 -15.94
N ASN A 206 -15.73 1.25 -16.00
CA ASN A 206 -17.01 1.45 -15.33
C ASN A 206 -17.07 0.79 -13.96
N VAL A 207 -16.17 1.19 -13.05
CA VAL A 207 -16.21 0.74 -11.63
C VAL A 207 -17.55 1.13 -11.00
N ASP A 208 -18.11 0.20 -10.22
CA ASP A 208 -19.38 0.41 -9.53
C ASP A 208 -19.27 1.37 -8.33
N GLU A 209 -20.41 1.70 -7.72
CA GLU A 209 -20.46 2.64 -6.60
C GLU A 209 -19.66 2.14 -5.38
N LYS A 210 -19.65 0.82 -5.13
CA LYS A 210 -18.94 0.22 -3.99
C LYS A 210 -17.43 0.29 -4.15
N GLY A 211 -16.90 -0.01 -5.34
CA GLY A 211 -15.49 0.14 -5.65
C GLY A 211 -15.03 1.60 -5.57
N ARG A 212 -15.83 2.53 -6.10
CA ARG A 212 -15.55 3.98 -5.99
C ARG A 212 -15.56 4.48 -4.55
N GLU A 213 -16.55 4.05 -3.76
CA GLU A 213 -16.66 4.37 -2.33
C GLU A 213 -15.45 3.84 -1.56
N LEU A 214 -15.06 2.58 -1.76
CA LEU A 214 -13.90 1.98 -1.11
C LEU A 214 -12.61 2.78 -1.40
N VAL A 215 -12.35 3.12 -2.67
CA VAL A 215 -11.18 3.89 -3.07
C VAL A 215 -11.19 5.30 -2.45
N ALA A 216 -12.35 5.97 -2.45
CA ALA A 216 -12.50 7.30 -1.86
C ALA A 216 -12.29 7.30 -0.34
N ILE A 217 -12.83 6.30 0.37
CA ILE A 217 -12.64 6.17 1.82
C ILE A 217 -11.20 5.82 2.17
N ALA A 218 -10.54 4.93 1.42
CA ALA A 218 -9.13 4.63 1.63
C ALA A 218 -8.24 5.89 1.44
N ARG A 219 -8.52 6.70 0.42
CA ARG A 219 -7.86 8.01 0.22
C ARG A 219 -8.10 8.95 1.40
N LYS A 220 -9.36 9.07 1.85
CA LYS A 220 -9.70 9.90 3.01
C LYS A 220 -8.97 9.46 4.27
N CYS A 221 -8.88 8.16 4.54
CA CYS A 221 -8.11 7.66 5.69
C CYS A 221 -6.65 8.10 5.62
N LEU A 222 -6.03 8.06 4.43
CA LEU A 222 -4.63 8.48 4.26
C LEU A 222 -4.48 9.98 4.48
N ASP A 223 -5.30 10.79 3.82
CA ASP A 223 -5.18 12.25 3.87
C ASP A 223 -5.37 12.78 5.30
N GLU A 224 -6.34 12.24 6.04
CA GLU A 224 -6.59 12.60 7.44
C GLU A 224 -5.49 12.08 8.38
N ALA A 225 -4.92 10.90 8.12
CA ALA A 225 -3.79 10.39 8.90
C ALA A 225 -2.53 11.23 8.70
N ILE A 226 -2.24 11.66 7.47
CA ILE A 226 -1.14 12.58 7.16
C ILE A 226 -1.38 13.93 7.86
N ALA A 227 -2.60 14.46 7.82
CA ALA A 227 -2.95 15.71 8.51
C ALA A 227 -2.79 15.63 10.04
N GLY A 228 -2.90 14.43 10.62
CA GLY A 228 -2.66 14.15 12.04
C GLY A 228 -1.18 13.98 12.42
N CYS A 229 -0.24 13.98 11.47
CA CYS A 229 1.19 13.84 11.75
C CYS A 229 1.78 15.19 12.18
N ALA A 230 2.38 15.25 13.37
CA ALA A 230 3.07 16.42 13.89
C ALA A 230 4.20 16.04 14.87
N ASN A 231 5.08 16.99 15.16
CA ASN A 231 6.12 16.78 16.17
C ASN A 231 5.47 16.45 17.53
N TYR A 232 6.00 15.44 18.23
CA TYR A 232 5.54 14.94 19.53
C TYR A 232 4.16 14.24 19.52
N GLU A 233 3.55 14.04 18.35
CA GLU A 233 2.39 13.14 18.22
C GLU A 233 2.82 11.68 18.32
N THR A 234 1.89 10.73 18.46
CA THR A 234 2.23 9.30 18.51
C THR A 234 1.95 8.60 17.18
N PHE A 235 2.80 7.66 16.77
CA PHE A 235 2.54 6.79 15.61
C PHE A 235 1.21 6.04 15.74
N SER A 236 0.81 5.67 16.97
CA SER A 236 -0.49 5.05 17.23
C SER A 236 -1.69 5.93 16.86
N ASN A 237 -1.51 7.26 16.79
CA ASN A 237 -2.57 8.19 16.37
C ASN A 237 -2.95 7.97 14.89
N ILE A 238 -1.99 7.61 14.03
CA ILE A 238 -2.23 7.28 12.62
C ILE A 238 -3.24 6.12 12.52
N GLY A 239 -2.97 5.00 13.19
CA GLY A 239 -3.88 3.86 13.20
C GLY A 239 -5.25 4.17 13.82
N ASN A 240 -5.29 5.03 14.83
CA ASN A 240 -6.56 5.48 15.44
C ASN A 240 -7.43 6.28 14.47
N ILE A 241 -6.85 7.23 13.73
CA ILE A 241 -7.56 8.05 12.74
C ILE A 241 -8.10 7.14 11.63
N ILE A 242 -7.23 6.29 11.07
CA ILE A 242 -7.57 5.39 9.97
C ILE A 242 -8.71 4.45 10.35
N GLU A 243 -8.59 3.74 11.48
CA GLU A 243 -9.59 2.76 11.88
C GLU A 243 -10.94 3.39 12.26
N ASN A 244 -10.93 4.60 12.84
CA ASN A 244 -12.16 5.34 13.12
C ASN A 244 -12.91 5.68 11.82
N ILE A 245 -12.21 6.25 10.83
CA ILE A 245 -12.81 6.62 9.54
C ILE A 245 -13.30 5.36 8.82
N ALA A 246 -12.49 4.30 8.75
CA ALA A 246 -12.89 3.04 8.12
C ALA A 246 -14.17 2.46 8.76
N LYS A 247 -14.21 2.34 10.10
CA LYS A 247 -15.36 1.77 10.82
C LYS A 247 -16.63 2.60 10.67
N MET A 248 -16.52 3.92 10.70
CA MET A 248 -17.67 4.82 10.50
C MET A 248 -18.30 4.67 9.12
N ASN A 249 -17.53 4.23 8.12
CA ASN A 249 -17.98 4.01 6.75
C ASN A 249 -18.22 2.52 6.43
N GLY A 250 -18.24 1.63 7.42
CA GLY A 250 -18.56 0.21 7.22
C GLY A 250 -17.41 -0.66 6.68
N TYR A 251 -16.17 -0.18 6.81
CA TYR A 251 -14.96 -0.89 6.42
C TYR A 251 -14.11 -1.28 7.65
N ASP A 252 -13.33 -2.34 7.51
CA ASP A 252 -12.29 -2.80 8.42
C ASP A 252 -10.90 -2.52 7.80
N VAL A 253 -9.89 -2.35 8.64
CA VAL A 253 -8.49 -2.21 8.21
C VAL A 253 -7.83 -3.59 8.16
N VAL A 254 -6.99 -3.86 7.15
CA VAL A 254 -6.21 -5.10 7.11
C VAL A 254 -5.07 -5.04 8.14
N PRO A 255 -5.08 -5.89 9.19
CA PRO A 255 -4.10 -5.78 10.28
C PRO A 255 -2.73 -6.38 9.92
N ALA A 256 -2.62 -7.03 8.75
CA ALA A 256 -1.41 -7.71 8.32
C ALA A 256 -0.34 -6.78 7.72
N PHE A 257 -0.66 -5.50 7.46
CA PHE A 257 0.25 -4.56 6.81
C PHE A 257 0.38 -3.25 7.57
N ALA A 258 1.59 -2.74 7.70
CA ALA A 258 1.94 -1.51 8.43
C ALA A 258 2.75 -0.55 7.55
N GLY A 259 2.74 0.76 7.78
CA GLY A 259 3.77 1.67 7.27
C GLY A 259 5.16 1.38 7.83
N HIS A 260 6.18 2.04 7.28
CA HIS A 260 7.56 1.80 7.66
C HIS A 260 8.43 3.05 7.47
N GLY A 261 9.53 3.16 8.23
CA GLY A 261 10.60 4.08 7.88
C GLY A 261 11.21 3.73 6.52
N ILE A 262 11.76 4.74 5.84
CA ILE A 262 12.39 4.62 4.52
C ILE A 262 13.61 5.54 4.41
N GLY A 263 14.64 5.11 3.68
CA GLY A 263 15.84 5.92 3.47
C GLY A 263 16.83 5.19 2.57
N LYS A 264 18.07 5.01 3.06
CA LYS A 264 19.06 4.15 2.39
C LYS A 264 18.67 2.67 2.41
N TYR A 265 17.76 2.30 3.31
CA TYR A 265 17.09 1.01 3.38
C TYR A 265 15.67 1.13 2.82
N PHE A 266 15.16 0.04 2.24
CA PHE A 266 13.80 0.01 1.71
C PHE A 266 12.76 -0.03 2.85
N HIS A 267 12.94 -0.93 3.82
CA HIS A 267 12.03 -1.05 4.97
C HIS A 267 12.80 -1.06 6.28
N GLY A 268 12.44 -0.17 7.21
CA GLY A 268 13.05 -0.07 8.54
C GLY A 268 12.11 0.55 9.57
N PRO A 269 12.56 0.78 10.81
CA PRO A 269 11.76 1.41 11.85
C PRO A 269 11.43 2.88 11.51
N PRO A 270 10.30 3.42 11.98
CA PRO A 270 9.29 2.75 12.82
C PRO A 270 8.38 1.83 11.98
N ASP A 271 7.78 0.82 12.62
CA ASP A 271 6.58 0.18 12.08
C ASP A 271 5.37 1.06 12.40
N ILE A 272 4.53 1.39 11.42
CA ILE A 272 3.36 2.26 11.60
C ILE A 272 2.09 1.46 11.37
N LEU A 273 1.42 1.04 12.43
CA LEU A 273 0.19 0.28 12.27
C LEU A 273 -0.98 1.15 11.77
N HIS A 274 -1.76 0.61 10.85
CA HIS A 274 -2.97 1.25 10.32
C HIS A 274 -4.22 0.96 11.18
N CYS A 275 -4.13 0.01 12.11
CA CYS A 275 -5.17 -0.29 13.10
C CYS A 275 -4.82 0.29 14.47
N ARG A 276 -5.83 0.44 15.33
CA ARG A 276 -5.67 0.92 16.71
C ARG A 276 -4.72 0.04 17.50
N GLU A 277 -3.70 0.68 18.05
CA GLU A 277 -2.85 0.12 19.09
C GLU A 277 -3.19 0.67 20.47
N ILE A 278 -2.83 -0.10 21.50
CA ILE A 278 -2.95 0.28 22.92
C ILE A 278 -1.61 0.80 23.47
N PHE A 279 -0.48 0.61 22.76
CA PHE A 279 0.86 0.99 23.22
C PHE A 279 1.50 2.06 22.30
N PRO A 280 1.73 3.29 22.77
CA PRO A 280 2.19 4.41 21.95
C PRO A 280 3.72 4.47 21.74
N VAL A 281 4.16 4.89 20.55
CA VAL A 281 5.53 5.36 20.23
C VAL A 281 5.42 6.80 19.71
N GLU A 282 6.27 7.72 20.18
CA GLU A 282 6.23 9.15 19.83
C GLU A 282 6.99 9.50 18.53
N MET A 283 6.48 10.48 17.78
CA MET A 283 7.05 11.11 16.60
C MET A 283 8.00 12.24 16.98
N GLN A 284 9.14 12.33 16.30
CA GLN A 284 10.13 13.40 16.44
C GLN A 284 10.29 14.17 15.13
N SER A 285 10.82 15.38 15.21
CA SER A 285 11.17 16.18 14.04
C SER A 285 12.19 15.46 13.15
N SER A 286 12.03 15.55 11.83
CA SER A 286 12.89 14.90 10.82
C SER A 286 12.76 13.38 10.69
N LEU A 287 11.68 12.80 11.22
CA LEU A 287 11.25 11.44 10.89
C LEU A 287 10.59 11.40 9.50
N LEU A 288 11.07 10.51 8.64
CA LEU A 288 10.45 10.19 7.36
C LEU A 288 9.92 8.75 7.43
N SER A 289 8.62 8.61 7.22
CA SER A 289 7.88 7.35 7.23
C SER A 289 6.83 7.34 6.14
#